data_AF-Q0UQF4-F1
#
_entry.id   AF-Q0UQF4-F1
#
_cell.length_a   1.000
_cell.length_b   1.000
_cell.length_c   1.000
_cell.angle_alpha   90.00
_cell.angle_beta   90.00
_cell.angle_gamma   90.00
#
_symmetry.space_group_name_H-M   'P 1'
#
loop_
_entity.id
_entity.type
_entity.pdbx_description
1 polymer ?
#
loop_
_entity_poly.entity_id
_entity_poly.type
_entity_poly.pdbx_seq_one_letter_code
_entity_poly.pdbx_strand_id
1 'polypeptide(L)'
;MNNTTCISGTSTESLTLGSNGRTSRDNVIIYKRHHEASSIELFYDLFFVANLALIDYLKLFTLIWFTWLSTTLFDVRFSIDCVWNRIHKAIQFGVFTGFVFAGPVFDRYTPTNVATSYRQFGIVLVVSRIAIVMQYGVVMWQGRMFRQTLVPLGLSTAVHAMAAVASFGKLAAFLSWKYANRLCWVIISIVEGLLIFLIAIIWRIVSFKYTHLIERLQLLTLIIIGEGIIGMVKSVACIFKGQSDNNSTEIGTVVAAVVLLYLLYMLYFDQLSHDRFGTVRQQIWSLLHYPLHMAILLCVEGNTSLITWNTSVQALRWMWDLAPDFSDPSDGFDSTSDLLSSLNRSMWQIDARFPMKYWNATNKWHSNFTAIENYTATYGFRSDEWNSRTGELIRSIFDNAQVFVFEAHADTLGKLNAVSAPATDPRQRLERIYAVFDTAVLQFYIGAGAVLLVLAVMYWFNKLHKTKYEFGEIINRMVVGFALMIVGVATVIGNKSMSGFKFVGSAWIIPVVVFCYVAGENSHAPLTMTWIGILTGNSTVDG
;
A
#
# COMPACT_ATOMS: atom_id res chain seq x y z
N MET A 1 61.18 -38.79 -26.41
CA MET A 1 59.83 -38.31 -26.77
C MET A 1 58.87 -38.68 -25.64
N ASN A 2 58.34 -37.63 -25.01
CA ASN A 2 57.09 -37.51 -24.25
C ASN A 2 56.71 -38.50 -23.13
N ASN A 3 56.99 -38.02 -21.91
CA ASN A 3 56.13 -37.95 -20.72
C ASN A 3 54.74 -38.58 -20.78
N THR A 4 54.49 -39.50 -19.85
CA THR A 4 53.17 -39.73 -19.25
C THR A 4 53.40 -40.17 -17.81
N THR A 5 53.23 -39.24 -16.87
CA THR A 5 53.18 -39.53 -15.43
C THR A 5 51.74 -39.42 -14.95
N CYS A 6 51.25 -40.53 -14.41
CA CYS A 6 50.07 -40.63 -13.55
C CYS A 6 50.11 -39.60 -12.40
N ILE A 7 48.94 -39.18 -11.90
CA ILE A 7 48.63 -39.10 -10.47
C ILE A 7 47.11 -39.02 -10.30
N SER A 8 46.60 -39.94 -9.49
CA SER A 8 45.30 -39.97 -8.85
C SER A 8 45.11 -38.77 -7.91
N GLY A 9 44.05 -37.97 -8.13
CA GLY A 9 43.70 -36.84 -7.26
C GLY A 9 42.42 -37.11 -6.49
N THR A 10 42.57 -37.41 -5.21
CA THR A 10 41.53 -37.46 -4.17
C THR A 10 40.90 -36.07 -4.00
N SER A 11 39.57 -36.04 -3.95
CA SER A 11 38.75 -34.84 -3.71
C SER A 11 39.09 -34.18 -2.39
N THR A 12 39.72 -33.00 -2.45
CA THR A 12 39.79 -32.05 -1.34
C THR A 12 39.29 -30.72 -1.87
N GLU A 13 38.11 -30.31 -1.45
CA GLU A 13 37.55 -28.99 -1.72
C GLU A 13 38.42 -27.94 -1.03
N SER A 14 39.37 -27.37 -1.77
CA SER A 14 40.15 -26.23 -1.33
C SER A 14 39.33 -24.97 -1.48
N LEU A 15 39.01 -24.34 -0.34
CA LEU A 15 38.58 -22.95 -0.22
C LEU A 15 39.49 -22.03 -1.07
N THR A 16 38.99 -21.58 -2.22
CA THR A 16 39.69 -20.58 -3.04
C THR A 16 39.58 -19.21 -2.36
N LEU A 17 40.59 -18.91 -1.56
CA LEU A 17 40.91 -17.57 -1.07
C LEU A 17 41.06 -16.63 -2.28
N GLY A 18 40.25 -15.57 -2.30
CA GLY A 18 40.04 -14.72 -3.47
C GLY A 18 41.32 -14.14 -4.08
N SER A 19 41.34 -14.17 -5.42
CA SER A 19 42.10 -13.33 -6.35
C SER A 19 42.70 -12.06 -5.73
N ASN A 20 44.01 -11.91 -5.90
CA ASN A 20 44.87 -10.76 -5.54
C ASN A 20 44.36 -9.40 -6.08
N GLY A 21 43.31 -8.85 -5.48
CA GLY A 21 42.86 -7.49 -5.71
C GLY A 21 43.64 -6.51 -4.82
N ARG A 22 44.80 -6.04 -5.29
CA ARG A 22 45.49 -4.87 -4.72
C ARG A 22 45.02 -3.61 -5.44
N THR A 23 44.80 -2.53 -4.69
CA THR A 23 44.60 -1.18 -5.29
C THR A 23 45.92 -0.64 -5.85
N SER A 24 45.89 0.43 -6.66
CA SER A 24 47.10 1.12 -7.19
C SER A 24 48.08 1.66 -6.11
N ARG A 25 47.75 1.47 -4.83
CA ARG A 25 48.57 1.81 -3.66
C ARG A 25 48.84 0.60 -2.74
N ASP A 26 48.79 -0.63 -3.27
CA ASP A 26 49.11 -1.88 -2.55
C ASP A 26 48.26 -2.21 -1.29
N ASN A 27 47.16 -1.49 -1.05
CA ASN A 27 46.24 -1.86 0.04
C ASN A 27 45.42 -3.10 -0.33
N VAL A 28 45.38 -4.07 0.60
CA VAL A 28 44.53 -5.28 0.53
C VAL A 28 43.06 -4.85 0.58
N ILE A 29 42.28 -5.26 -0.42
CA ILE A 29 40.82 -5.04 -0.44
C ILE A 29 40.18 -6.06 0.50
N ILE A 30 39.89 -5.64 1.73
CA ILE A 30 39.34 -6.52 2.79
C ILE A 30 37.84 -6.84 2.55
N TYR A 31 37.12 -6.01 1.79
CA TYR A 31 35.70 -6.18 1.50
C TYR A 31 35.47 -6.35 -0.02
N LYS A 32 34.94 -7.51 -0.43
CA LYS A 32 34.55 -7.75 -1.81
C LYS A 32 33.35 -6.87 -2.14
N ARG A 33 33.50 -5.99 -3.14
CA ARG A 33 32.40 -5.16 -3.61
C ARG A 33 31.40 -6.06 -4.37
N HIS A 34 30.18 -6.14 -3.87
CA HIS A 34 29.07 -6.76 -4.59
C HIS A 34 28.48 -5.72 -5.56
N HIS A 35 28.34 -6.11 -6.81
CA HIS A 35 27.73 -5.27 -7.85
C HIS A 35 26.24 -5.55 -8.02
N GLU A 36 25.74 -6.64 -7.45
CA GLU A 36 24.35 -7.13 -7.55
C GLU A 36 23.80 -7.46 -6.17
N ALA A 37 22.48 -7.34 -5.99
CA ALA A 37 21.80 -7.73 -4.76
C ALA A 37 21.83 -9.25 -4.55
N SER A 38 22.12 -9.68 -3.31
CA SER A 38 22.13 -11.12 -2.98
C SER A 38 20.71 -11.65 -2.77
N SER A 39 20.46 -12.92 -3.06
CA SER A 39 19.15 -13.57 -2.83
C SER A 39 18.68 -13.47 -1.38
N ILE A 40 19.59 -13.45 -0.40
CA ILE A 40 19.24 -13.29 1.02
C ILE A 40 18.78 -11.86 1.36
N GLU A 41 19.29 -10.86 0.62
CA GLU A 41 18.88 -9.47 0.77
C GLU A 41 17.50 -9.26 0.13
N LEU A 42 17.25 -9.87 -1.03
CA LEU A 42 15.93 -9.87 -1.65
C LEU A 42 14.89 -10.58 -0.78
N PHE A 43 15.26 -11.70 -0.14
CA PHE A 43 14.39 -12.42 0.79
C PHE A 43 14.03 -11.58 2.02
N TYR A 44 14.96 -10.74 2.50
CA TYR A 44 14.68 -9.76 3.55
C TYR A 44 13.69 -8.67 3.11
N ASP A 45 13.83 -8.18 1.88
CA ASP A 45 12.92 -7.20 1.30
C ASP A 45 11.48 -7.77 1.16
N LEU A 46 11.32 -9.09 1.00
CA LEU A 46 10.02 -9.75 1.00
C LEU A 46 9.35 -9.76 2.38
N PHE A 47 10.10 -9.97 3.48
CA PHE A 47 9.57 -9.84 4.84
C PHE A 47 9.13 -8.42 5.18
N PHE A 48 9.83 -7.42 4.62
CA PHE A 48 9.39 -6.02 4.68
C PHE A 48 7.99 -5.87 4.05
N VAL A 49 7.80 -6.39 2.83
CA VAL A 49 6.53 -6.25 2.11
C VAL A 49 5.39 -7.05 2.73
N ALA A 50 5.66 -8.23 3.30
CA ALA A 50 4.63 -9.02 3.98
C ALA A 50 3.94 -8.27 5.14
N ASN A 51 4.60 -7.27 5.73
CA ASN A 51 4.03 -6.42 6.78
C ASN A 51 3.20 -5.23 6.22
N LEU A 52 3.21 -5.00 4.91
CA LEU A 52 2.46 -3.93 4.25
C LEU A 52 0.97 -4.22 4.10
N ALA A 53 0.55 -5.48 4.23
CA ALA A 53 -0.86 -5.89 4.17
C ALA A 53 -1.74 -5.31 5.30
N LEU A 54 -1.18 -4.51 6.22
CA LEU A 54 -1.83 -3.87 7.35
C LEU A 54 -1.87 -2.34 7.14
N ILE A 55 -2.79 -1.90 6.30
CA ILE A 55 -2.70 -0.61 5.60
C ILE A 55 -3.08 0.61 6.42
N ASP A 56 -3.73 0.45 7.56
CA ASP A 56 -4.29 1.61 8.27
C ASP A 56 -3.27 2.49 8.99
N TYR A 57 -1.97 2.28 8.78
CA TYR A 57 -0.95 3.07 9.47
C TYR A 57 0.21 3.43 8.57
N LEU A 58 0.08 4.57 7.88
CA LEU A 58 1.22 5.31 7.31
C LEU A 58 2.41 5.38 8.29
N LYS A 59 2.12 5.44 9.60
CA LYS A 59 3.10 5.38 10.70
C LYS A 59 3.87 4.05 10.76
N LEU A 60 3.17 2.93 10.57
CA LEU A 60 3.76 1.59 10.53
C LEU A 60 4.65 1.46 9.29
N PHE A 61 4.18 1.91 8.12
CA PHE A 61 5.02 1.97 6.91
C PHE A 61 6.30 2.74 7.16
N THR A 62 6.23 3.94 7.76
CA THR A 62 7.42 4.73 8.11
C THR A 62 8.38 3.96 9.01
N LEU A 63 7.89 3.33 10.08
CA LEU A 63 8.72 2.58 11.02
C LEU A 63 9.43 1.39 10.35
N ILE A 64 8.68 0.63 9.55
CA ILE A 64 9.19 -0.51 8.82
C ILE A 64 10.22 -0.04 7.79
N TRP A 65 9.94 1.04 7.04
CA TRP A 65 10.83 1.57 6.00
C TRP A 65 12.15 2.07 6.58
N PHE A 66 12.14 2.82 7.68
CA PHE A 66 13.38 3.29 8.31
C PHE A 66 14.17 2.16 9.01
N THR A 67 13.49 1.11 9.47
CA THR A 67 14.14 -0.09 10.04
C THR A 67 14.79 -0.94 8.94
N TRP A 68 14.08 -1.13 7.82
CA TRP A 68 14.62 -1.75 6.61
C TRP A 68 15.82 -0.98 6.10
N LEU A 69 15.68 0.35 5.93
CA LEU A 69 16.73 1.23 5.47
C LEU A 69 17.99 1.07 6.33
N SER A 70 17.86 1.15 7.66
CA SER A 70 19.02 1.05 8.56
C SER A 70 19.82 -0.23 8.33
N THR A 71 19.13 -1.36 8.23
CA THR A 71 19.75 -2.68 7.97
C THR A 71 20.35 -2.74 6.56
N THR A 72 19.62 -2.28 5.56
CA THR A 72 20.06 -2.23 4.16
C THR A 72 21.32 -1.39 3.99
N LEU A 73 21.39 -0.22 4.64
CA LEU A 73 22.57 0.64 4.59
C LEU A 73 23.77 -0.02 5.27
N PHE A 74 23.59 -0.88 6.27
CA PHE A 74 24.68 -1.68 6.83
C PHE A 74 25.10 -2.76 5.84
N ASP A 75 24.15 -3.54 5.31
CA ASP A 75 24.45 -4.68 4.45
C ASP A 75 25.26 -4.28 3.21
N VAL A 76 24.79 -3.23 2.54
CA VAL A 76 25.36 -2.75 1.29
C VAL A 76 26.82 -2.28 1.45
N ARG A 77 27.23 -1.94 2.68
CA ARG A 77 28.60 -1.49 3.00
C ARG A 77 29.50 -2.61 3.52
N PHE A 78 28.98 -3.47 4.39
CA PHE A 78 29.80 -4.34 5.24
C PHE A 78 29.35 -5.80 5.28
N SER A 79 28.26 -6.16 4.58
CA SER A 79 27.81 -7.56 4.51
C SER A 79 28.86 -8.41 3.80
N ILE A 80 29.30 -9.46 4.47
CA ILE A 80 30.07 -10.56 3.90
C ILE A 80 29.29 -11.83 4.22
N ASP A 81 29.27 -12.80 3.30
CA ASP A 81 28.63 -14.08 3.57
C ASP A 81 29.45 -14.87 4.62
N CYS A 82 28.96 -14.88 5.85
CA CYS A 82 29.53 -15.63 6.95
C CYS A 82 28.42 -16.00 7.96
N VAL A 83 28.69 -16.97 8.82
CA VAL A 83 27.72 -17.45 9.83
C VAL A 83 27.23 -16.31 10.72
N TRP A 84 28.12 -15.39 11.12
CA TRP A 84 27.76 -14.23 11.92
C TRP A 84 26.71 -13.34 11.25
N ASN A 85 26.91 -13.03 9.97
CA ASN A 85 25.97 -12.21 9.21
C ASN A 85 24.64 -12.94 9.00
N ARG A 86 24.66 -14.26 8.73
CA ARG A 86 23.45 -15.08 8.62
C ARG A 86 22.62 -15.13 9.90
N ILE A 87 23.25 -15.21 11.08
CA ILE A 87 22.55 -15.13 12.37
C ILE A 87 21.86 -13.77 12.53
N HIS A 88 22.54 -12.68 12.19
CA HIS A 88 21.92 -11.35 12.25
C HIS A 88 20.78 -11.20 11.27
N LYS A 89 20.90 -11.76 10.07
CA LYS A 89 19.78 -11.82 9.12
C LYS A 89 18.59 -12.59 9.68
N ALA A 90 18.81 -13.72 10.35
CA ALA A 90 17.74 -14.46 11.03
C ALA A 90 17.06 -13.62 12.13
N ILE A 91 17.84 -12.89 12.94
CA ILE A 91 17.29 -11.96 13.94
C ILE A 91 16.45 -10.88 13.25
N GLN A 92 16.94 -10.32 12.15
CA GLN A 92 16.21 -9.29 11.39
C GLN A 92 14.92 -9.84 10.77
N PHE A 93 14.88 -11.08 10.26
CA PHE A 93 13.62 -11.71 9.82
C PHE A 93 12.63 -11.86 10.99
N GLY A 94 13.13 -12.26 12.16
CA GLY A 94 12.33 -12.33 13.39
C GLY A 94 11.79 -10.96 13.80
N VAL A 95 12.57 -9.89 13.64
CA VAL A 95 12.14 -8.50 13.87
C VAL A 95 10.97 -8.15 12.94
N PHE A 96 11.08 -8.36 11.62
CA PHE A 96 9.97 -8.09 10.69
C PHE A 96 8.74 -8.94 10.99
N THR A 97 8.91 -10.20 11.38
CA THR A 97 7.77 -11.02 11.82
C THR A 97 7.12 -10.42 13.08
N GLY A 98 7.92 -9.91 14.01
CA GLY A 98 7.45 -9.23 15.22
C GLY A 98 6.75 -7.88 14.98
N PHE A 99 6.88 -7.27 13.79
CA PHE A 99 6.11 -6.07 13.44
C PHE A 99 4.60 -6.35 13.34
N VAL A 100 4.17 -7.62 13.28
CA VAL A 100 2.74 -7.99 13.38
C VAL A 100 2.09 -7.48 14.68
N PHE A 101 2.84 -7.38 15.77
CA PHE A 101 2.35 -6.83 17.05
C PHE A 101 2.05 -5.33 16.97
N ALA A 102 2.51 -4.64 15.92
CA ALA A 102 2.18 -3.26 15.66
C ALA A 102 0.74 -3.07 15.17
N GLY A 103 0.08 -4.11 14.65
CA GLY A 103 -1.29 -4.03 14.12
C GLY A 103 -2.28 -3.45 15.14
N PRO A 104 -2.45 -4.09 16.32
CA PRO A 104 -3.36 -3.59 17.37
C PRO A 104 -2.90 -2.27 18.02
N VAL A 105 -1.59 -1.99 18.03
CA VAL A 105 -1.01 -0.72 18.53
C VAL A 105 -1.40 0.44 17.63
N PHE A 106 -1.30 0.13 16.35
CA PHE A 106 -1.83 0.82 15.21
C PHE A 106 -3.30 1.20 15.40
N ASP A 107 -4.11 0.15 15.63
CA ASP A 107 -5.56 0.14 15.45
C ASP A 107 -6.29 1.32 16.13
N ARG A 108 -7.14 2.00 15.36
CA ARG A 108 -7.98 3.13 15.81
C ARG A 108 -9.31 2.61 16.37
N TYR A 109 -9.72 1.41 15.98
CA TYR A 109 -11.10 0.93 16.16
C TYR A 109 -11.24 -0.10 17.29
N THR A 110 -10.18 -0.84 17.66
CA THR A 110 -10.25 -1.87 18.72
C THR A 110 -9.30 -1.57 19.90
N PRO A 111 -9.77 -0.95 21.00
CA PRO A 111 -8.91 -0.57 22.14
C PRO A 111 -8.61 -1.69 23.15
N THR A 112 -9.01 -2.94 22.91
CA THR A 112 -8.85 -4.04 23.88
C THR A 112 -7.45 -4.68 23.80
N ASN A 113 -6.78 -4.88 24.94
CA ASN A 113 -5.44 -5.51 25.11
C ASN A 113 -4.23 -4.77 24.51
N VAL A 114 -4.39 -3.47 24.26
CA VAL A 114 -3.41 -2.61 23.61
C VAL A 114 -2.06 -2.52 24.36
N ALA A 115 -2.05 -2.63 25.70
CA ALA A 115 -0.84 -2.47 26.51
C ALA A 115 0.22 -3.58 26.29
N THR A 116 -0.23 -4.83 26.13
CA THR A 116 0.67 -5.98 25.91
C THR A 116 1.31 -5.90 24.53
N SER A 117 0.52 -5.58 23.50
CA SER A 117 1.00 -5.38 22.13
C SER A 117 1.99 -4.22 22.03
N TYR A 118 1.77 -3.12 22.77
CA TYR A 118 2.75 -2.02 22.89
C TYR A 118 4.08 -2.48 23.47
N ARG A 119 4.04 -3.27 24.54
CA ARG A 119 5.25 -3.77 25.20
C ARG A 119 6.04 -4.69 24.26
N GLN A 120 5.35 -5.63 23.61
CA GLN A 120 5.95 -6.54 22.64
C GLN A 120 6.55 -5.78 21.45
N PHE A 121 5.82 -4.81 20.90
CA PHE A 121 6.31 -3.97 19.81
C PHE A 121 7.55 -3.16 20.20
N GLY A 122 7.56 -2.56 21.39
CA GLY A 122 8.73 -1.84 21.91
C GLY A 122 9.96 -2.74 22.08
N ILE A 123 9.78 -3.98 22.54
CA ILE A 123 10.86 -4.97 22.63
C ILE A 123 11.43 -5.28 21.24
N VAL A 124 10.56 -5.49 20.23
CA VAL A 124 11.00 -5.75 18.84
C VAL A 124 11.86 -4.61 18.30
N LEU A 125 11.47 -3.36 18.53
CA LEU A 125 12.26 -2.19 18.12
C LEU A 125 13.62 -2.15 18.82
N VAL A 126 13.67 -2.38 20.13
CA VAL A 126 14.94 -2.41 20.89
C VAL A 126 15.87 -3.52 20.38
N VAL A 127 15.34 -4.74 20.20
CA VAL A 127 16.12 -5.89 19.69
C VAL A 127 16.70 -5.59 18.30
N SER A 128 15.89 -4.99 17.42
CA SER A 128 16.34 -4.56 16.08
C SER A 128 17.54 -3.62 16.13
N ARG A 129 17.52 -2.61 17.02
CA ARG A 129 18.63 -1.64 17.15
C ARG A 129 19.84 -2.23 17.85
N ILE A 130 19.65 -3.10 18.83
CA ILE A 130 20.78 -3.79 19.47
C ILE A 130 21.50 -4.68 18.46
N ALA A 131 20.76 -5.41 17.61
CA ALA A 131 21.33 -6.24 16.56
C ALA A 131 22.20 -5.42 15.60
N ILE A 132 21.74 -4.25 15.15
CA ILE A 132 22.55 -3.41 14.25
C ILE A 132 23.75 -2.78 14.95
N VAL A 133 23.63 -2.40 16.23
CA VAL A 133 24.76 -1.92 17.06
C VAL A 133 25.85 -2.99 17.17
N MET A 134 25.47 -4.25 17.41
CA MET A 134 26.42 -5.37 17.45
C MET A 134 27.14 -5.55 16.11
N GLN A 135 26.41 -5.46 14.98
CA GLN A 135 26.99 -5.54 13.64
C GLN A 135 28.02 -4.44 13.39
N TYR A 136 27.66 -3.16 13.61
CA TYR A 136 28.59 -2.05 13.46
C TYR A 136 29.77 -2.13 14.42
N GLY A 137 29.55 -2.60 15.66
CA GLY A 137 30.59 -2.79 16.66
C GLY A 137 31.67 -3.79 16.23
N VAL A 138 31.26 -4.93 15.65
CA VAL A 138 32.21 -5.92 15.12
C VAL A 138 33.01 -5.37 13.96
N VAL A 139 32.36 -4.67 13.01
CA VAL A 139 33.05 -4.03 11.88
C VAL A 139 34.03 -2.95 12.38
N MET A 140 33.67 -2.21 13.43
CA MET A 140 34.54 -1.20 14.05
C MET A 140 35.76 -1.83 14.72
N TRP A 141 35.58 -2.97 15.39
CA TRP A 141 36.68 -3.73 15.96
C TRP A 141 37.63 -4.26 14.89
N GLN A 142 37.11 -4.85 13.82
CA GLN A 142 37.89 -5.34 12.68
C GLN A 142 38.62 -4.20 11.95
N GLY A 143 37.98 -3.04 11.84
CA GLY A 143 38.50 -1.83 11.18
C GLY A 143 39.45 -0.98 12.02
N ARG A 144 39.84 -1.41 13.23
CA ARG A 144 40.65 -0.62 14.19
C ARG A 144 41.99 -0.09 13.65
N MET A 145 42.51 -0.72 12.59
CA MET A 145 43.75 -0.32 11.92
C MET A 145 43.57 0.96 11.07
N PHE A 146 42.35 1.30 10.64
CA PHE A 146 42.05 2.42 9.74
C PHE A 146 41.37 3.58 10.48
N ARG A 147 42.16 4.41 11.17
CA ARG A 147 41.67 5.53 12.02
C ARG A 147 40.69 6.49 11.33
N GLN A 148 40.82 6.71 10.03
CA GLN A 148 39.93 7.61 9.27
C GLN A 148 38.51 7.06 9.08
N THR A 149 38.32 5.73 9.15
CA THR A 149 37.01 5.07 9.03
C THR A 149 36.34 4.82 10.38
N LEU A 150 37.10 4.85 11.48
CA LEU A 150 36.58 4.61 12.82
C LEU A 150 35.65 5.71 13.30
N VAL A 151 35.92 6.98 12.95
CA VAL A 151 35.06 8.10 13.36
C VAL A 151 33.64 7.97 12.78
N PRO A 152 33.42 7.84 11.46
CA PRO A 152 32.07 7.71 10.92
C PRO A 152 31.38 6.41 11.34
N LEU A 153 32.13 5.33 11.52
CA LEU A 153 31.58 4.04 11.94
C LEU A 153 31.17 4.05 13.43
N GLY A 154 32.00 4.65 14.29
CA GLY A 154 31.71 4.85 15.70
C GLY A 154 30.52 5.81 15.90
N LEU A 155 30.44 6.88 15.11
CA LEU A 155 29.28 7.78 15.14
C LEU A 155 27.99 7.07 14.69
N SER A 156 28.06 6.24 13.63
CA SER A 156 26.90 5.42 13.19
C SER A 156 26.47 4.42 14.28
N THR A 157 27.44 3.78 14.94
CA THR A 157 27.18 2.88 16.08
C THR A 157 26.50 3.63 17.23
N ALA A 158 26.99 4.83 17.55
CA ALA A 158 26.44 5.68 18.60
C ALA A 158 25.01 6.12 18.30
N VAL A 159 24.68 6.47 17.05
CA VAL A 159 23.31 6.81 16.64
C VAL A 159 22.35 5.65 16.89
N HIS A 160 22.69 4.44 16.45
CA HIS A 160 21.86 3.27 16.70
C HIS A 160 21.77 2.89 18.19
N ALA A 161 22.86 3.06 18.95
CA ALA A 161 22.85 2.83 20.40
C ALA A 161 21.96 3.84 21.13
N MET A 162 22.02 5.12 20.77
CA MET A 162 21.11 6.14 21.29
C MET A 162 19.66 5.84 20.93
N ALA A 163 19.39 5.37 19.71
CA ALA A 163 18.04 4.95 19.30
C ALA A 163 17.55 3.75 20.10
N ALA A 164 18.41 2.77 20.41
CA ALA A 164 18.09 1.65 21.29
C ALA A 164 17.78 2.09 22.72
N VAL A 165 18.58 3.00 23.29
CA VAL A 165 18.36 3.54 24.64
C VAL A 165 17.10 4.39 24.70
N ALA A 166 16.83 5.24 23.70
CA ALA A 166 15.61 6.03 23.62
C ALA A 166 14.37 5.13 23.53
N SER A 167 14.46 4.07 22.72
CA SER A 167 13.43 3.05 22.58
C SER A 167 13.17 2.31 23.90
N PHE A 168 14.23 1.86 24.57
CA PHE A 168 14.14 1.17 25.85
C PHE A 168 13.62 2.09 26.97
N GLY A 169 14.09 3.34 27.01
CA GLY A 169 13.61 4.36 27.95
C GLY A 169 12.12 4.64 27.80
N LYS A 170 11.60 4.63 26.57
CA LYS A 170 10.15 4.71 26.31
C LYS A 170 9.39 3.48 26.79
N LEU A 171 9.94 2.29 26.59
CA LEU A 171 9.36 1.05 27.12
C LEU A 171 9.26 1.09 28.66
N ALA A 172 10.29 1.59 29.34
CA ALA A 172 10.33 1.73 30.80
C ALA A 172 9.43 2.87 31.33
N ALA A 173 9.40 4.01 30.64
CA ALA A 173 8.54 5.16 30.99
C ALA A 173 7.04 4.91 30.73
N PHE A 174 6.69 3.87 29.97
CA PHE A 174 5.30 3.43 29.78
C PHE A 174 4.65 2.95 31.09
N LEU A 175 5.43 2.66 32.14
CA LEU A 175 4.91 2.44 33.49
C LEU A 175 4.37 3.72 34.16
N SER A 176 4.67 4.93 33.67
CA SER A 176 4.33 6.18 34.37
C SER A 176 3.56 7.25 33.56
N TRP A 177 3.56 7.22 32.23
CA TRP A 177 2.91 8.28 31.42
C TRP A 177 1.70 7.78 30.61
N LYS A 178 0.50 8.14 31.07
CA LYS A 178 -0.77 7.95 30.36
C LYS A 178 -0.83 8.83 29.08
N TYR A 179 -0.92 8.16 27.93
CA TYR A 179 -1.46 8.65 26.65
C TYR A 179 -0.68 9.63 25.76
N ALA A 180 0.52 10.08 26.10
CA ALA A 180 1.34 10.86 25.15
C ALA A 180 2.38 9.97 24.44
N ASN A 181 2.24 9.84 23.11
CA ASN A 181 3.30 9.52 22.12
C ASN A 181 3.32 8.16 21.40
N ARG A 182 2.22 7.79 20.73
CA ARG A 182 2.30 6.87 19.57
C ARG A 182 3.30 7.36 18.49
N LEU A 183 3.46 8.68 18.35
CA LEU A 183 4.34 9.32 17.36
C LEU A 183 5.82 9.31 17.73
N CYS A 184 6.19 9.12 19.01
CA CYS A 184 7.61 9.18 19.39
C CYS A 184 8.45 8.11 18.70
N TRP A 185 7.93 6.88 18.60
CA TRP A 185 8.63 5.78 17.93
C TRP A 185 8.94 6.09 16.46
N VAL A 186 7.98 6.72 15.79
CA VAL A 186 8.09 7.17 14.40
C VAL A 186 9.16 8.25 14.29
N ILE A 187 9.10 9.27 15.15
CA ILE A 187 10.08 10.37 15.16
C ILE A 187 11.49 9.85 15.43
N ILE A 188 11.66 8.95 16.42
CA ILE A 188 12.97 8.35 16.74
C ILE A 188 13.53 7.63 15.51
N SER A 189 12.71 6.85 14.80
CA SER A 189 13.15 6.10 13.62
C SER A 189 13.50 6.99 12.43
N ILE A 190 12.74 8.07 12.20
CA ILE A 190 13.06 9.07 11.16
C ILE A 190 14.39 9.76 11.48
N VAL A 191 14.54 10.25 12.72
CA VAL A 191 15.76 10.95 13.15
C VAL A 191 16.98 10.03 13.06
N GLU A 192 16.84 8.78 13.50
CA GLU A 192 17.86 7.73 13.34
C GLU A 192 18.31 7.59 11.88
N GLY A 193 17.37 7.35 10.96
CA GLY A 193 17.69 7.19 9.53
C GLY A 193 18.32 8.43 8.89
N LEU A 194 17.81 9.62 9.22
CA LEU A 194 18.35 10.88 8.70
C LEU A 194 19.76 11.16 9.22
N LEU A 195 20.06 10.85 10.48
CA LEU A 195 21.40 10.99 11.04
C LEU A 195 22.40 10.06 10.35
N ILE A 196 22.03 8.80 10.07
CA ILE A 196 22.90 7.87 9.33
C ILE A 196 23.19 8.37 7.91
N PHE A 197 22.19 8.92 7.22
CA PHE A 197 22.42 9.57 5.93
C PHE A 197 23.34 10.79 6.06
N LEU A 198 23.12 11.67 7.04
CA LEU A 198 23.95 12.84 7.27
C LEU A 198 25.43 12.47 7.47
N ILE A 199 25.69 11.40 8.23
CA ILE A 199 27.05 10.85 8.42
C ILE A 199 27.63 10.41 7.06
N ALA A 200 26.85 9.72 6.22
CA ALA A 200 27.30 9.29 4.90
C ALA A 200 27.50 10.45 3.89
N ILE A 201 26.84 11.59 4.08
CA ILE A 201 27.07 12.82 3.28
C ILE A 201 28.39 13.48 3.68
N ILE A 202 28.61 13.64 4.99
CA ILE A 202 29.79 14.34 5.54
C ILE A 202 31.06 13.50 5.30
N TRP A 203 31.04 12.21 5.66
CA TRP A 203 32.18 11.31 5.49
C TRP A 203 32.10 10.55 4.18
N ARG A 204 32.61 11.16 3.11
CA ARG A 204 32.63 10.57 1.75
C ARG A 204 33.29 9.19 1.66
N ILE A 205 34.15 8.82 2.61
CA ILE A 205 34.78 7.50 2.66
C ILE A 205 33.78 6.36 2.96
N VAL A 206 32.66 6.68 3.63
CA VAL A 206 31.55 5.76 3.91
C VAL A 206 30.34 6.06 3.00
N SER A 207 30.58 6.72 1.87
CA SER A 207 29.52 7.05 0.91
C SER A 207 29.01 5.81 0.19
N PHE A 208 27.72 5.79 -0.15
CA PHE A 208 27.05 4.73 -0.89
C PHE A 208 27.37 4.70 -2.40
N LYS A 209 28.36 5.49 -2.85
CA LYS A 209 28.75 5.55 -4.24
C LYS A 209 29.35 4.21 -4.69
N TYR A 210 28.86 3.69 -5.81
CA TYR A 210 29.25 2.37 -6.37
C TYR A 210 28.82 1.17 -5.52
N THR A 211 27.71 1.30 -4.80
CA THR A 211 27.08 0.19 -4.08
C THR A 211 25.77 -0.20 -4.75
N HIS A 212 25.27 -1.41 -4.50
CA HIS A 212 24.00 -1.90 -5.02
C HIS A 212 22.77 -1.33 -4.30
N LEU A 213 22.90 -0.22 -3.55
CA LEU A 213 21.79 0.46 -2.89
C LEU A 213 20.70 0.90 -3.90
N ILE A 214 21.12 1.39 -5.07
CA ILE A 214 20.20 1.83 -6.14
C ILE A 214 19.36 0.66 -6.62
N GLU A 215 20.01 -0.48 -6.88
CA GLU A 215 19.36 -1.71 -7.31
C GLU A 215 18.40 -2.24 -6.24
N ARG A 216 18.80 -2.24 -4.96
CA ARG A 216 17.91 -2.66 -3.86
C ARG A 216 16.68 -1.76 -3.72
N LEU A 217 16.83 -0.45 -3.92
CA LEU A 217 15.68 0.46 -3.90
C LEU A 217 14.72 0.19 -5.09
N GLN A 218 15.26 -0.08 -6.28
CA GLN A 218 14.48 -0.44 -7.47
C GLN A 218 13.76 -1.78 -7.30
N LEU A 219 14.46 -2.80 -6.78
CA LEU A 219 13.87 -4.10 -6.46
C LEU A 219 12.78 -3.95 -5.40
N LEU A 220 13.01 -3.13 -4.36
CA LEU A 220 11.99 -2.84 -3.36
C LEU A 220 10.75 -2.17 -3.98
N THR A 221 10.93 -1.22 -4.91
CA THR A 221 9.79 -0.63 -5.65
C THR A 221 9.02 -1.70 -6.40
N LEU A 222 9.70 -2.62 -7.09
CA LEU A 222 9.07 -3.73 -7.82
C LEU A 222 8.26 -4.64 -6.88
N ILE A 223 8.80 -4.98 -5.71
CA ILE A 223 8.09 -5.82 -4.72
C ILE A 223 6.86 -5.08 -4.16
N ILE A 224 6.95 -3.76 -3.90
CA ILE A 224 5.80 -2.96 -3.44
C ILE A 224 4.69 -2.91 -4.50
N ILE A 225 5.04 -2.74 -5.78
CA ILE A 225 4.07 -2.84 -6.89
C ILE A 225 3.48 -4.26 -6.93
N GLY A 226 4.31 -5.29 -6.72
CA GLY A 226 3.90 -6.69 -6.66
C GLY A 226 2.87 -7.00 -5.58
N GLU A 227 3.04 -6.48 -4.35
CA GLU A 227 2.02 -6.58 -3.29
C GLU A 227 0.70 -5.94 -3.72
N GLY A 228 0.80 -4.83 -4.43
CA GLY A 228 -0.33 -4.17 -5.05
C GLY A 228 -1.10 -5.02 -6.07
N ILE A 229 -0.38 -5.77 -6.91
CA ILE A 229 -0.97 -6.73 -7.85
C ILE A 229 -1.67 -7.85 -7.07
N ILE A 230 -1.07 -8.37 -5.99
CA ILE A 230 -1.68 -9.40 -5.14
C ILE A 230 -2.98 -8.88 -4.51
N GLY A 231 -2.98 -7.65 -3.98
CA GLY A 231 -4.17 -7.00 -3.45
C GLY A 231 -5.27 -6.85 -4.51
N MET A 232 -4.92 -6.42 -5.73
CA MET A 232 -5.86 -6.30 -6.84
C MET A 232 -6.47 -7.65 -7.21
N VAL A 233 -5.65 -8.72 -7.33
CA VAL A 233 -6.14 -10.06 -7.64
C VAL A 233 -7.10 -10.57 -6.56
N LYS A 234 -6.85 -10.27 -5.27
CA LYS A 234 -7.78 -10.57 -4.18
C LYS A 234 -9.10 -9.80 -4.33
N SER A 235 -9.05 -8.50 -4.64
CA SER A 235 -10.25 -7.69 -4.94
C SER A 235 -11.06 -8.29 -6.08
N VAL A 236 -10.41 -8.63 -7.20
CA VAL A 236 -11.07 -9.26 -8.36
C VAL A 236 -11.68 -10.61 -8.00
N ALA A 237 -10.95 -11.46 -7.28
CA ALA A 237 -11.46 -12.75 -6.83
C ALA A 237 -12.69 -12.61 -5.92
N CYS A 238 -12.75 -11.55 -5.11
CA CYS A 238 -13.92 -11.25 -4.27
C CYS A 238 -15.15 -10.86 -5.09
N ILE A 239 -14.98 -10.16 -6.22
CA ILE A 239 -16.11 -9.85 -7.13
C ILE A 239 -16.77 -11.14 -7.61
N PHE A 240 -15.97 -12.04 -8.20
CA PHE A 240 -16.47 -13.29 -8.78
C PHE A 240 -17.02 -14.27 -7.74
N LYS A 241 -16.57 -14.15 -6.48
CA LYS A 241 -17.05 -14.96 -5.37
C LYS A 241 -18.29 -14.36 -4.69
N GLY A 242 -18.37 -13.04 -4.65
CA GLY A 242 -19.39 -12.30 -3.90
C GLY A 242 -20.76 -12.31 -4.58
N GLN A 243 -20.82 -12.34 -5.91
CA GLN A 243 -22.09 -12.27 -6.66
C GLN A 243 -22.17 -13.26 -7.84
N SER A 244 -23.40 -13.65 -8.19
CA SER A 244 -23.67 -14.63 -9.26
C SER A 244 -23.53 -14.07 -10.68
N ASP A 245 -23.87 -12.79 -10.90
CA ASP A 245 -23.68 -12.14 -12.21
C ASP A 245 -22.77 -10.93 -12.07
N ASN A 246 -21.93 -10.71 -13.08
CA ASN A 246 -21.02 -9.56 -13.13
C ASN A 246 -21.35 -8.70 -14.35
N ASN A 247 -21.28 -7.39 -14.16
CA ASN A 247 -21.61 -6.43 -15.20
C ASN A 247 -20.38 -6.08 -16.06
N SER A 248 -20.56 -5.69 -17.33
CA SER A 248 -19.46 -5.30 -18.22
C SER A 248 -18.68 -4.09 -17.70
N THR A 249 -19.33 -3.22 -16.94
CA THR A 249 -18.71 -2.07 -16.26
C THR A 249 -17.72 -2.49 -15.18
N GLU A 250 -17.97 -3.58 -14.45
CA GLU A 250 -17.03 -4.12 -13.45
C GLU A 250 -15.75 -4.61 -14.12
N ILE A 251 -15.89 -5.37 -15.21
CA ILE A 251 -14.77 -5.85 -16.02
C ILE A 251 -13.93 -4.68 -16.53
N GLY A 252 -14.59 -3.61 -17.03
CA GLY A 252 -13.90 -2.39 -17.48
C GLY A 252 -13.05 -1.73 -16.38
N THR A 253 -13.54 -1.69 -15.13
CA THR A 253 -12.76 -1.15 -14.01
C THR A 253 -11.57 -2.02 -13.62
N VAL A 254 -11.69 -3.34 -13.73
CA VAL A 254 -10.57 -4.27 -13.50
C VAL A 254 -9.48 -4.08 -14.56
N VAL A 255 -9.86 -3.95 -15.83
CA VAL A 255 -8.91 -3.66 -16.92
C VAL A 255 -8.20 -2.32 -16.68
N ALA A 256 -8.95 -1.26 -16.32
CA ALA A 256 -8.36 0.03 -16.00
C ALA A 256 -7.37 -0.04 -14.82
N ALA A 257 -7.69 -0.84 -13.78
CA ALA A 257 -6.80 -1.07 -12.64
C ALA A 257 -5.51 -1.78 -13.03
N VAL A 258 -5.57 -2.77 -13.92
CA VAL A 258 -4.38 -3.48 -14.45
C VAL A 258 -3.51 -2.52 -15.25
N VAL A 259 -4.12 -1.73 -16.14
CA VAL A 259 -3.40 -0.71 -16.93
C VAL A 259 -2.74 0.32 -16.02
N LEU A 260 -3.41 0.74 -14.94
CA LEU A 260 -2.83 1.67 -13.97
C LEU A 260 -1.54 1.12 -13.31
N LEU A 261 -1.54 -0.16 -12.89
CA LEU A 261 -0.35 -0.78 -12.30
C LEU A 261 0.79 -0.90 -13.31
N TYR A 262 0.48 -1.22 -14.57
CA TYR A 262 1.46 -1.24 -15.65
C TYR A 262 2.04 0.15 -15.93
N LEU A 263 1.21 1.20 -15.98
CA LEU A 263 1.68 2.57 -16.14
C LEU A 263 2.53 3.04 -14.95
N LEU A 264 2.21 2.61 -13.73
CA LEU A 264 3.03 2.94 -12.56
C LEU A 264 4.41 2.29 -12.64
N TYR A 265 4.47 1.02 -13.05
CA TYR A 265 5.74 0.33 -13.37
C TYR A 265 6.53 1.11 -14.43
N MET A 266 5.90 1.41 -15.57
CA MET A 266 6.54 2.09 -16.69
C MET A 266 7.06 3.48 -16.29
N LEU A 267 6.21 4.30 -15.64
CA LEU A 267 6.57 5.64 -15.18
C LEU A 267 7.78 5.63 -14.24
N TYR A 268 7.91 4.62 -13.37
CA TYR A 268 9.07 4.52 -12.49
C TYR A 268 10.33 4.06 -13.25
N PHE A 269 10.25 2.96 -13.99
CA PHE A 269 11.44 2.32 -14.56
C PHE A 269 12.00 3.04 -15.79
N ASP A 270 11.16 3.64 -16.63
CA ASP A 270 11.61 4.33 -17.84
C ASP A 270 12.38 5.63 -17.54
N GLN A 271 12.18 6.20 -16.35
CA GLN A 271 12.90 7.41 -15.91
C GLN A 271 14.30 7.13 -15.37
N LEU A 272 14.68 5.87 -15.16
CA LEU A 272 15.94 5.51 -14.53
C LEU A 272 17.10 5.57 -15.52
N SER A 273 17.69 6.75 -15.70
CA SER A 273 18.99 6.85 -16.38
C SER A 273 20.07 6.21 -15.51
N HIS A 274 20.83 5.28 -16.09
CA HIS A 274 21.98 4.61 -15.45
C HIS A 274 23.22 5.51 -15.34
N ASP A 275 23.05 6.81 -15.55
CA ASP A 275 24.13 7.79 -15.52
C ASP A 275 24.70 7.95 -14.10
N ARG A 276 26.02 8.00 -14.02
CA ARG A 276 26.74 8.02 -12.74
C ARG A 276 26.39 9.25 -11.92
N PHE A 277 25.69 9.02 -10.81
CA PHE A 277 25.36 10.05 -9.82
C PHE A 277 26.60 10.57 -9.06
N GLY A 278 26.55 11.85 -8.67
CA GLY A 278 27.42 12.38 -7.62
C GLY A 278 27.07 11.78 -6.26
N THR A 279 28.02 11.74 -5.32
CA THR A 279 27.85 11.12 -3.99
C THR A 279 26.64 11.67 -3.22
N VAL A 280 26.48 13.00 -3.20
CA VAL A 280 25.40 13.68 -2.47
C VAL A 280 24.05 13.49 -3.17
N ARG A 281 24.05 13.61 -4.51
CA ARG A 281 22.85 13.46 -5.33
C ARG A 281 22.26 12.06 -5.22
N GLN A 282 23.11 11.03 -5.18
CA GLN A 282 22.69 9.65 -4.97
C GLN A 282 22.01 9.45 -3.62
N GLN A 283 22.50 10.10 -2.56
CA GLN A 283 21.92 9.95 -1.21
C GLN A 283 20.57 10.66 -1.09
N ILE A 284 20.45 11.87 -1.65
CA ILE A 284 19.16 12.58 -1.74
C ILE A 284 18.17 11.76 -2.58
N TRP A 285 18.60 11.24 -3.72
CA TRP A 285 17.80 10.36 -4.57
C TRP A 285 17.35 9.09 -3.83
N SER A 286 18.24 8.50 -3.02
CA SER A 286 17.91 7.34 -2.18
C SER A 286 16.87 7.68 -1.10
N LEU A 287 16.96 8.86 -0.48
CA LEU A 287 15.99 9.32 0.51
C LEU A 287 14.62 9.64 -0.10
N LEU A 288 14.59 10.16 -1.35
CA LEU A 288 13.36 10.43 -2.09
C LEU A 288 12.55 9.16 -2.43
N HIS A 289 13.15 7.96 -2.33
CA HIS A 289 12.39 6.72 -2.47
C HIS A 289 11.41 6.50 -1.32
N TYR A 290 11.64 7.08 -0.13
CA TYR A 290 10.67 6.98 0.96
C TYR A 290 9.31 7.60 0.58
N PRO A 291 9.22 8.90 0.22
CA PRO A 291 7.95 9.48 -0.19
C PRO A 291 7.42 8.87 -1.48
N LEU A 292 8.28 8.39 -2.39
CA LEU A 292 7.85 7.69 -3.59
C LEU A 292 7.16 6.36 -3.25
N HIS A 293 7.80 5.49 -2.47
CA HIS A 293 7.24 4.20 -2.07
C HIS A 293 5.93 4.39 -1.30
N MET A 294 5.85 5.43 -0.47
CA MET A 294 4.63 5.80 0.22
C MET A 294 3.50 6.22 -0.74
N ALA A 295 3.82 7.04 -1.74
CA ALA A 295 2.86 7.47 -2.75
C ALA A 295 2.36 6.30 -3.61
N ILE A 296 3.27 5.40 -4.02
CA ILE A 296 2.95 4.17 -4.73
C ILE A 296 2.03 3.29 -3.87
N LEU A 297 2.38 3.07 -2.61
CA LEU A 297 1.57 2.26 -1.69
C LEU A 297 0.14 2.83 -1.56
N LEU A 298 0.00 4.13 -1.34
CA LEU A 298 -1.29 4.83 -1.26
C LEU A 298 -2.10 4.69 -2.56
N CYS A 299 -1.45 4.84 -3.71
CA CYS A 299 -2.09 4.72 -5.01
C CYS A 299 -2.59 3.31 -5.25
N VAL A 300 -1.74 2.30 -5.03
CA VAL A 300 -2.13 0.92 -5.32
C VAL A 300 -3.19 0.41 -4.35
N GLU A 301 -3.11 0.75 -3.08
CA GLU A 301 -4.13 0.37 -2.12
C GLU A 301 -5.46 1.12 -2.31
N GLY A 302 -5.40 2.38 -2.73
CA GLY A 302 -6.59 3.09 -3.18
C GLY A 302 -7.24 2.36 -4.37
N ASN A 303 -6.43 1.91 -5.33
CA ASN A 303 -6.89 1.15 -6.50
C ASN A 303 -7.58 -0.17 -6.11
N THR A 304 -7.00 -0.96 -5.20
CA THR A 304 -7.61 -2.23 -4.73
C THR A 304 -8.96 -2.01 -4.04
N SER A 305 -9.06 -0.96 -3.21
CA SER A 305 -10.28 -0.60 -2.48
C SER A 305 -11.39 -0.11 -3.43
N LEU A 306 -11.02 0.64 -4.48
CA LEU A 306 -11.97 1.20 -5.44
C LEU A 306 -12.59 0.15 -6.37
N ILE A 307 -11.89 -0.95 -6.64
CA ILE A 307 -12.44 -2.09 -7.39
C ILE A 307 -13.63 -2.69 -6.63
N THR A 308 -13.46 -2.93 -5.33
CA THR A 308 -14.55 -3.47 -4.49
C THR A 308 -15.67 -2.46 -4.29
N TRP A 309 -15.34 -1.16 -4.19
CA TRP A 309 -16.33 -0.08 -4.15
C TRP A 309 -17.22 -0.07 -5.40
N ASN A 310 -16.64 -0.08 -6.59
CA ASN A 310 -17.40 -0.02 -7.84
C ASN A 310 -18.37 -1.22 -7.97
N THR A 311 -17.92 -2.40 -7.55
CA THR A 311 -18.76 -3.61 -7.50
C THR A 311 -19.91 -3.44 -6.50
N SER A 312 -19.60 -2.95 -5.30
CA SER A 312 -20.62 -2.68 -4.27
C SER A 312 -21.66 -1.67 -4.76
N VAL A 313 -21.24 -0.58 -5.41
CA VAL A 313 -22.16 0.44 -5.96
C VAL A 313 -23.05 -0.13 -7.06
N GLN A 314 -22.52 -1.02 -7.91
CA GLN A 314 -23.33 -1.65 -8.96
C GLN A 314 -24.39 -2.58 -8.38
N ALA A 315 -24.02 -3.37 -7.36
CA ALA A 315 -24.97 -4.16 -6.60
C ALA A 315 -26.03 -3.29 -5.89
N LEU A 316 -25.62 -2.13 -5.33
CA LEU A 316 -26.54 -1.18 -4.73
C LEU A 316 -27.53 -0.59 -5.74
N ARG A 317 -27.06 -0.21 -6.94
CA ARG A 317 -27.92 0.31 -8.00
C ARG A 317 -28.98 -0.70 -8.42
N TRP A 318 -28.55 -1.93 -8.68
CA TRP A 318 -29.46 -3.03 -8.99
C TRP A 318 -30.50 -3.24 -7.88
N MET A 319 -30.09 -3.17 -6.62
CA MET A 319 -31.01 -3.32 -5.49
C MET A 319 -31.95 -2.12 -5.31
N TRP A 320 -31.51 -0.89 -5.60
CA TRP A 320 -32.40 0.27 -5.61
C TRP A 320 -33.48 0.16 -6.68
N ASP A 321 -33.19 -0.46 -7.82
CA ASP A 321 -34.19 -0.75 -8.86
C ASP A 321 -35.26 -1.77 -8.39
N LEU A 322 -34.99 -2.54 -7.32
CA LEU A 322 -35.95 -3.47 -6.71
C LEU A 322 -36.81 -2.82 -5.61
N ALA A 323 -36.45 -1.62 -5.15
CA ALA A 323 -37.14 -0.94 -4.07
C ALA A 323 -38.37 -0.16 -4.60
N PRO A 324 -39.56 -0.31 -3.99
CA PRO A 324 -40.67 0.58 -4.30
C PRO A 324 -40.40 1.99 -3.77
N ASP A 325 -41.15 2.99 -4.25
CA ASP A 325 -41.04 4.33 -3.68
C ASP A 325 -41.41 4.31 -2.19
N PHE A 326 -40.53 4.87 -1.36
CA PHE A 326 -40.74 4.90 0.08
C PHE A 326 -41.71 6.00 0.51
N SER A 327 -41.94 7.03 -0.33
CA SER A 327 -42.95 8.07 -0.06
C SER A 327 -44.36 7.57 -0.34
N ASP A 328 -44.52 6.76 -1.39
CA ASP A 328 -45.78 6.11 -1.73
C ASP A 328 -45.57 4.62 -2.03
N PRO A 329 -45.45 3.78 -0.99
CA PRO A 329 -45.22 2.34 -1.18
C PRO A 329 -46.43 1.62 -1.80
N SER A 330 -47.58 2.30 -1.92
CA SER A 330 -48.79 1.76 -2.52
C SER A 330 -48.87 1.96 -4.03
N ASP A 331 -48.02 2.84 -4.59
CA ASP A 331 -48.03 3.16 -6.00
C ASP A 331 -47.68 1.92 -6.85
N GLY A 332 -48.51 1.65 -7.85
CA GLY A 332 -48.38 0.46 -8.71
C GLY A 332 -48.87 -0.87 -8.11
N PHE A 333 -49.51 -0.89 -6.94
CA PHE A 333 -50.06 -2.11 -6.31
C PHE A 333 -51.56 -2.01 -5.98
N ASP A 334 -52.33 -3.04 -6.32
CA ASP A 334 -53.79 -3.07 -6.10
C ASP A 334 -54.18 -3.49 -4.69
N SER A 335 -53.33 -4.27 -4.01
CA SER A 335 -53.56 -4.73 -2.64
C SER A 335 -52.27 -4.88 -1.83
N THR A 336 -52.40 -4.94 -0.50
CA THR A 336 -51.27 -5.29 0.39
C THR A 336 -50.66 -6.65 0.02
N SER A 337 -51.46 -7.61 -0.44
CA SER A 337 -50.97 -8.94 -0.85
C SER A 337 -50.04 -8.85 -2.07
N ASP A 338 -50.37 -7.97 -3.02
CA ASP A 338 -49.56 -7.76 -4.23
C ASP A 338 -48.23 -7.09 -3.89
N LEU A 339 -48.26 -6.07 -3.02
CA LEU A 339 -47.05 -5.43 -2.50
C LEU A 339 -46.16 -6.44 -1.76
N LEU A 340 -46.72 -7.22 -0.84
CA LEU A 340 -45.95 -8.22 -0.08
C LEU A 340 -45.38 -9.31 -0.98
N SER A 341 -46.12 -9.73 -2.01
CA SER A 341 -45.64 -10.71 -3.00
C SER A 341 -44.47 -10.16 -3.81
N SER A 342 -44.54 -8.88 -4.20
CA SER A 342 -43.44 -8.17 -4.87
C SER A 342 -42.21 -8.05 -3.96
N LEU A 343 -42.39 -7.57 -2.73
CA LEU A 343 -41.31 -7.46 -1.74
C LEU A 343 -40.67 -8.81 -1.43
N ASN A 344 -41.46 -9.87 -1.28
CA ASN A 344 -40.95 -11.22 -1.04
C ASN A 344 -40.10 -11.70 -2.22
N ARG A 345 -40.51 -11.42 -3.46
CA ARG A 345 -39.71 -11.71 -4.65
C ARG A 345 -38.39 -10.94 -4.63
N SER A 346 -38.41 -9.65 -4.30
CA SER A 346 -37.19 -8.84 -4.17
C SER A 346 -36.24 -9.40 -3.11
N MET A 347 -36.75 -9.82 -1.94
CA MET A 347 -35.90 -10.41 -0.88
C MET A 347 -35.23 -11.72 -1.32
N TRP A 348 -35.94 -12.58 -2.05
CA TRP A 348 -35.36 -13.81 -2.60
C TRP A 348 -34.36 -13.55 -3.74
N GLN A 349 -34.59 -12.51 -4.55
CA GLN A 349 -33.62 -12.09 -5.56
C GLN A 349 -32.31 -11.59 -4.91
N ILE A 350 -32.41 -10.84 -3.80
CA ILE A 350 -31.24 -10.42 -3.01
C ILE A 350 -30.54 -11.65 -2.43
N ASP A 351 -31.26 -12.60 -1.84
CA ASP A 351 -30.68 -13.83 -1.28
C ASP A 351 -29.94 -14.67 -2.34
N ALA A 352 -30.54 -14.83 -3.53
CA ALA A 352 -29.96 -15.61 -4.63
C ALA A 352 -28.71 -14.96 -5.25
N ARG A 353 -28.60 -13.63 -5.19
CA ARG A 353 -27.50 -12.89 -5.80
C ARG A 353 -26.17 -13.09 -5.07
N PHE A 354 -26.20 -13.33 -3.75
CA PHE A 354 -25.01 -13.40 -2.88
C PHE A 354 -24.80 -14.82 -2.35
N PRO A 355 -24.20 -15.75 -3.12
CA PRO A 355 -24.11 -17.16 -2.74
C PRO A 355 -23.23 -17.44 -1.51
N MET A 356 -22.33 -16.52 -1.16
CA MET A 356 -21.41 -16.65 -0.02
C MET A 356 -22.06 -16.33 1.32
N LYS A 357 -23.14 -15.55 1.34
CA LYS A 357 -23.82 -15.12 2.57
C LYS A 357 -25.31 -15.07 2.32
N TYR A 358 -26.10 -15.79 3.12
CA TYR A 358 -27.55 -15.82 2.93
C TYR A 358 -28.21 -14.63 3.64
N TRP A 359 -29.02 -13.89 2.88
CA TRP A 359 -29.83 -12.80 3.39
C TRP A 359 -30.87 -13.31 4.38
N ASN A 360 -31.51 -14.46 4.08
CA ASN A 360 -32.50 -15.10 4.96
C ASN A 360 -31.94 -15.47 6.34
N ALA A 361 -30.68 -15.90 6.39
CA ALA A 361 -30.02 -16.20 7.66
C ALA A 361 -29.68 -14.93 8.46
N THR A 362 -29.47 -13.80 7.78
CA THR A 362 -29.00 -12.54 8.39
C THR A 362 -30.16 -11.64 8.83
N ASN A 363 -31.23 -11.56 8.04
CA ASN A 363 -32.40 -10.71 8.32
C ASN A 363 -33.69 -11.49 8.13
N LYS A 364 -34.52 -11.53 9.19
CA LYS A 364 -35.84 -12.16 9.16
C LYS A 364 -36.90 -11.14 8.71
N TRP A 365 -37.04 -10.92 7.41
CA TRP A 365 -38.00 -9.93 6.89
C TRP A 365 -39.47 -10.34 7.08
N HIS A 366 -39.76 -11.62 7.34
CA HIS A 366 -41.13 -12.11 7.57
C HIS A 366 -41.86 -11.40 8.71
N SER A 367 -41.16 -11.02 9.80
CA SER A 367 -41.80 -10.26 10.89
C SER A 367 -42.24 -8.87 10.45
N ASN A 368 -41.51 -8.27 9.51
CA ASN A 368 -41.85 -6.97 8.96
C ASN A 368 -43.07 -7.07 8.05
N PHE A 369 -43.22 -8.17 7.30
CA PHE A 369 -44.42 -8.40 6.49
C PHE A 369 -45.68 -8.54 7.35
N THR A 370 -45.60 -9.28 8.47
CA THR A 370 -46.71 -9.36 9.44
C THR A 370 -47.06 -7.98 10.03
N ALA A 371 -46.07 -7.10 10.24
CA ALA A 371 -46.34 -5.73 10.69
C ALA A 371 -47.09 -4.90 9.63
N ILE A 372 -46.76 -5.04 8.34
CA ILE A 372 -47.47 -4.38 7.23
C ILE A 372 -48.92 -4.87 7.13
N GLU A 373 -49.17 -6.17 7.33
CA GLU A 373 -50.51 -6.73 7.39
C GLU A 373 -51.32 -6.13 8.55
N ASN A 374 -50.72 -6.00 9.75
CA ASN A 374 -51.36 -5.35 10.89
C ASN A 374 -51.67 -3.88 10.66
N TYR A 375 -50.76 -3.13 10.01
CA TYR A 375 -51.02 -1.74 9.62
C TYR A 375 -52.18 -1.65 8.63
N THR A 376 -52.26 -2.58 7.68
CA THR A 376 -53.37 -2.66 6.72
C THR A 376 -54.70 -2.89 7.44
N ALA A 377 -54.73 -3.81 8.40
CA ALA A 377 -55.93 -4.11 9.19
C ALA A 377 -56.38 -2.93 10.08
N THR A 378 -55.44 -2.11 10.56
CA THR A 378 -55.71 -1.01 11.49
C THR A 378 -56.10 0.28 10.76
N TYR A 379 -55.38 0.65 9.70
CA TYR A 379 -55.49 1.96 9.05
C TYR A 379 -56.10 1.89 7.63
N GLY A 380 -56.17 0.70 7.03
CA GLY A 380 -56.58 0.52 5.64
C GLY A 380 -55.44 0.77 4.65
N PHE A 381 -55.39 -0.03 3.59
CA PHE A 381 -54.43 0.11 2.48
C PHE A 381 -54.58 1.50 1.82
N ARG A 382 -53.45 2.12 1.40
CA ARG A 382 -53.37 3.47 0.79
C ARG A 382 -53.76 4.65 1.68
N SER A 383 -54.04 4.44 2.97
CA SER A 383 -54.21 5.58 3.89
C SER A 383 -52.88 6.31 4.12
N ASP A 384 -52.91 7.61 4.40
CA ASP A 384 -51.70 8.41 4.65
C ASP A 384 -50.85 7.82 5.79
N GLU A 385 -51.50 7.38 6.87
CA GLU A 385 -50.84 6.77 8.03
C GLU A 385 -50.23 5.40 7.69
N TRP A 386 -50.89 4.62 6.83
CA TRP A 386 -50.37 3.35 6.32
C TRP A 386 -49.15 3.56 5.42
N ASN A 387 -49.21 4.54 4.49
CA ASN A 387 -48.11 4.86 3.58
C ASN A 387 -46.87 5.30 4.35
N SER A 388 -47.04 6.16 5.36
CA SER A 388 -45.95 6.62 6.23
C SER A 388 -45.27 5.45 6.98
N ARG A 389 -46.04 4.64 7.70
CA ARG A 389 -45.51 3.52 8.53
C ARG A 389 -44.94 2.39 7.69
N THR A 390 -45.59 2.04 6.59
CA THR A 390 -45.14 1.00 5.65
C THR A 390 -43.88 1.47 4.92
N GLY A 391 -43.83 2.74 4.49
CA GLY A 391 -42.66 3.34 3.86
C GLY A 391 -41.44 3.35 4.78
N GLU A 392 -41.60 3.69 6.07
CA GLU A 392 -40.52 3.60 7.05
C GLU A 392 -39.98 2.17 7.23
N LEU A 393 -40.88 1.19 7.31
CA LEU A 393 -40.49 -0.21 7.51
C LEU A 393 -39.80 -0.80 6.27
N ILE A 394 -40.34 -0.54 5.07
CA ILE A 394 -39.71 -0.94 3.80
C ILE A 394 -38.33 -0.29 3.69
N ARG A 395 -38.22 1.00 4.02
CA ARG A 395 -36.92 1.69 4.01
C ARG A 395 -35.92 1.04 4.97
N SER A 396 -36.35 0.61 6.16
CA SER A 396 -35.50 -0.13 7.08
C SER A 396 -35.05 -1.49 6.53
N ILE A 397 -35.92 -2.22 5.82
CA ILE A 397 -35.55 -3.48 5.15
C ILE A 397 -34.45 -3.23 4.11
N PHE A 398 -34.64 -2.23 3.25
CA PHE A 398 -33.66 -1.90 2.22
C PHE A 398 -32.38 -1.27 2.78
N ASP A 399 -32.43 -0.52 3.88
CA ASP A 399 -31.23 -0.04 4.59
C ASP A 399 -30.41 -1.22 5.14
N ASN A 400 -31.06 -2.26 5.69
CA ASN A 400 -30.39 -3.49 6.09
C ASN A 400 -29.82 -4.28 4.89
N ALA A 401 -30.54 -4.30 3.77
CA ALA A 401 -30.07 -4.95 2.55
C ALA A 401 -28.82 -4.24 1.98
N GLN A 402 -28.77 -2.91 2.03
CA GLN A 402 -27.57 -2.12 1.69
C GLN A 402 -26.37 -2.51 2.54
N VAL A 403 -26.53 -2.60 3.86
CA VAL A 403 -25.45 -3.06 4.76
C VAL A 403 -25.00 -4.47 4.40
N PHE A 404 -25.93 -5.36 4.09
CA PHE A 404 -25.64 -6.73 3.70
C PHE A 404 -24.85 -6.84 2.39
N VAL A 405 -25.15 -6.02 1.38
CA VAL A 405 -24.36 -5.95 0.13
C VAL A 405 -22.89 -5.68 0.45
N PHE A 406 -22.61 -4.73 1.34
CA PHE A 406 -21.24 -4.43 1.74
C PHE A 406 -20.60 -5.55 2.57
N GLU A 407 -21.37 -6.19 3.46
CA GLU A 407 -20.89 -7.32 4.25
C GLU A 407 -20.61 -8.57 3.40
N ALA A 408 -21.34 -8.78 2.30
CA ALA A 408 -21.08 -9.85 1.35
C ALA A 408 -19.73 -9.67 0.62
N HIS A 409 -19.22 -8.44 0.57
CA HIS A 409 -17.90 -8.11 0.01
C HIS A 409 -16.82 -7.90 1.09
N ALA A 410 -17.09 -8.27 2.34
CA ALA A 410 -16.22 -7.98 3.50
C ALA A 410 -14.83 -8.64 3.43
N ASP A 411 -14.66 -9.75 2.69
CA ASP A 411 -13.38 -10.48 2.58
C ASP A 411 -12.24 -9.63 2.00
N THR A 412 -12.56 -8.63 1.18
CA THR A 412 -11.57 -7.64 0.69
C THR A 412 -11.68 -6.29 1.38
N LEU A 413 -12.75 -6.09 2.14
CA LEU A 413 -13.02 -4.89 2.92
C LEU A 413 -12.79 -5.18 4.41
N GLY A 414 -11.65 -5.79 4.79
CA GLY A 414 -11.33 -6.05 6.21
C GLY A 414 -11.46 -4.81 7.11
N LYS A 415 -11.31 -3.60 6.54
CA LYS A 415 -11.56 -2.29 7.17
C LYS A 415 -13.03 -2.03 7.52
N LEU A 416 -14.00 -2.58 6.77
CA LEU A 416 -15.44 -2.39 7.02
C LEU A 416 -15.91 -3.08 8.30
N ASN A 417 -15.41 -4.28 8.60
CA ASN A 417 -15.78 -5.02 9.81
C ASN A 417 -15.36 -4.29 11.10
N ALA A 418 -14.21 -3.59 11.08
CA ALA A 418 -13.75 -2.77 12.19
C ALA A 418 -14.60 -1.51 12.42
N VAL A 419 -15.21 -0.99 11.35
CA VAL A 419 -15.95 0.29 11.35
C VAL A 419 -17.45 0.10 11.63
N SER A 420 -18.02 -1.07 11.27
CA SER A 420 -19.44 -1.40 11.48
C SER A 420 -19.76 -1.93 12.88
N ALA A 421 -18.78 -2.48 13.60
CA ALA A 421 -18.96 -3.21 14.86
C ALA A 421 -19.71 -2.47 16.00
N PRO A 422 -19.62 -1.13 16.17
CA PRO A 422 -20.32 -0.45 17.26
C PRO A 422 -21.64 0.24 16.89
N ALA A 423 -22.11 0.20 15.63
CA ALA A 423 -23.40 0.80 15.26
C ALA A 423 -24.56 -0.19 15.41
N THR A 424 -25.62 0.21 16.12
CA THR A 424 -26.87 -0.54 16.24
C THR A 424 -27.86 -0.19 15.12
N ASP A 425 -27.77 1.01 14.55
CA ASP A 425 -28.65 1.49 13.48
C ASP A 425 -28.06 1.24 12.07
N PRO A 426 -28.83 0.70 11.11
CA PRO A 426 -28.35 0.40 9.76
C PRO A 426 -27.85 1.63 8.99
N ARG A 427 -28.45 2.80 9.17
CA ARG A 427 -28.01 4.02 8.49
C ARG A 427 -26.68 4.53 9.03
N GLN A 428 -26.51 4.52 10.35
CA GLN A 428 -25.21 4.84 10.95
C GLN A 428 -24.11 3.88 10.48
N ARG A 429 -24.43 2.60 10.26
CA ARG A 429 -23.48 1.65 9.64
C ARG A 429 -23.12 2.07 8.22
N LEU A 430 -24.13 2.37 7.41
CA LEU A 430 -23.96 2.77 6.01
C LEU A 430 -23.14 4.07 5.86
N GLU A 431 -23.42 5.09 6.68
CA GLU A 431 -22.64 6.35 6.70
C GLU A 431 -21.17 6.11 7.01
N ARG A 432 -20.88 5.23 7.98
CA ARG A 432 -19.50 4.87 8.33
C ARG A 432 -18.81 4.08 7.22
N ILE A 433 -19.54 3.21 6.53
CA ILE A 433 -19.04 2.49 5.36
C ILE A 433 -18.66 3.49 4.25
N TYR A 434 -19.54 4.44 3.93
CA TYR A 434 -19.24 5.47 2.93
C TYR A 434 -18.02 6.32 3.31
N ALA A 435 -17.84 6.66 4.59
CA ALA A 435 -16.67 7.39 5.06
C ALA A 435 -15.33 6.64 4.86
N VAL A 436 -15.34 5.31 4.91
CA VAL A 436 -14.15 4.49 4.59
C VAL A 436 -13.80 4.63 3.11
N PHE A 437 -14.80 4.62 2.22
CA PHE A 437 -14.60 4.79 0.79
C PHE A 437 -14.18 6.20 0.40
N ASP A 438 -14.70 7.24 1.07
CA ASP A 438 -14.20 8.62 0.92
C ASP A 438 -12.69 8.68 1.22
N THR A 439 -12.25 7.97 2.25
CA THR A 439 -10.83 7.88 2.59
C THR A 439 -10.04 7.14 1.50
N ALA A 440 -10.57 6.05 0.94
CA ALA A 440 -9.94 5.31 -0.14
C ALA A 440 -9.80 6.14 -1.43
N VAL A 441 -10.84 6.89 -1.81
CA VAL A 441 -10.81 7.84 -2.94
C VAL A 441 -9.72 8.88 -2.73
N LEU A 442 -9.65 9.46 -1.52
CA LEU A 442 -8.63 10.44 -1.17
C LEU A 442 -7.22 9.85 -1.28
N GLN A 443 -7.00 8.66 -0.70
CA GLN A 443 -5.72 7.94 -0.74
C GLN A 443 -5.29 7.64 -2.19
N PHE A 444 -6.22 7.19 -3.03
CA PHE A 444 -5.97 6.90 -4.43
C PHE A 444 -5.48 8.12 -5.22
N TYR A 445 -6.25 9.22 -5.21
CA TYR A 445 -5.92 10.44 -5.96
C TYR A 445 -4.71 11.17 -5.40
N ILE A 446 -4.58 11.27 -4.07
CA ILE A 446 -3.40 11.86 -3.44
C ILE A 446 -2.17 11.02 -3.72
N GLY A 447 -2.25 9.70 -3.59
CA GLY A 447 -1.16 8.79 -3.91
C GLY A 447 -0.75 8.91 -5.37
N ALA A 448 -1.72 8.88 -6.29
CA ALA A 448 -1.47 8.97 -7.71
C ALA A 448 -0.81 10.30 -8.12
N GLY A 449 -1.28 11.43 -7.58
CA GLY A 449 -0.68 12.74 -7.80
C GLY A 449 0.71 12.86 -7.16
N ALA A 450 0.88 12.35 -5.94
CA ALA A 450 2.17 12.35 -5.25
C ALA A 450 3.24 11.52 -5.96
N VAL A 451 2.87 10.40 -6.61
CA VAL A 451 3.78 9.63 -7.46
C VAL A 451 4.37 10.53 -8.56
N LEU A 452 3.52 11.27 -9.30
CA LEU A 452 3.98 12.16 -10.35
C LEU A 452 4.85 13.31 -9.82
N LEU A 453 4.47 13.91 -8.69
CA LEU A 453 5.23 15.00 -8.06
C LEU A 453 6.61 14.52 -7.60
N VAL A 454 6.69 13.38 -6.91
CA VAL A 454 7.96 12.83 -6.42
C VAL A 454 8.83 12.37 -7.59
N LEU A 455 8.25 11.74 -8.62
CA LEU A 455 8.97 11.39 -9.85
C LEU A 455 9.53 12.64 -10.56
N ALA A 456 8.76 13.72 -10.65
CA ALA A 456 9.24 14.99 -11.21
C ALA A 456 10.44 15.55 -10.43
N VAL A 457 10.39 15.50 -9.09
CA VAL A 457 11.51 15.90 -8.23
C VAL A 457 12.71 14.97 -8.39
N MET A 458 12.49 13.65 -8.44
CA MET A 458 13.57 12.67 -8.65
C MET A 458 14.24 12.86 -10.01
N TYR A 459 13.45 13.08 -11.06
CA TYR A 459 13.92 13.36 -12.40
C TYR A 459 14.72 14.66 -12.46
N TRP A 460 14.26 15.70 -11.73
CA TRP A 460 15.02 16.93 -11.57
C TRP A 460 16.41 16.70 -10.96
N PHE A 461 16.51 15.84 -9.95
CA PHE A 461 17.79 15.47 -9.33
C PHE A 461 18.57 14.43 -10.14
N ASN A 462 18.00 13.77 -11.15
CA ASN A 462 18.68 12.71 -11.87
C ASN A 462 19.74 13.27 -12.86
N LYS A 463 19.37 14.22 -13.72
CA LYS A 463 20.25 14.76 -14.76
C LYS A 463 20.75 16.18 -14.46
N LEU A 464 22.05 16.41 -14.72
CA LEU A 464 22.72 17.71 -14.54
C LEU A 464 22.36 18.69 -15.66
N HIS A 465 22.42 18.23 -16.91
CA HIS A 465 21.99 18.98 -18.08
C HIS A 465 20.67 18.40 -18.56
N LYS A 466 19.66 19.25 -18.74
CA LYS A 466 18.32 18.87 -19.17
C LYS A 466 18.03 19.51 -20.52
N THR A 467 17.44 18.74 -21.42
CA THR A 467 16.92 19.31 -22.67
C THR A 467 15.60 20.06 -22.41
N LYS A 468 15.17 20.88 -23.38
CA LYS A 468 13.89 21.60 -23.28
C LYS A 468 12.70 20.63 -23.16
N TYR A 469 12.79 19.45 -23.78
CA TYR A 469 11.76 18.41 -23.72
C TYR A 469 11.64 17.78 -22.33
N GLU A 470 12.78 17.46 -21.74
CA GLU A 470 12.86 16.90 -20.38
C GLU A 470 12.35 17.90 -19.33
N PHE A 471 12.55 19.21 -19.56
CA PHE A 471 11.97 20.24 -18.70
C PHE A 471 10.44 20.32 -18.85
N GLY A 472 9.92 20.17 -20.07
CA GLY A 472 8.49 20.09 -20.33
C GLY A 472 7.83 18.87 -19.65
N GLU A 473 8.50 17.72 -19.64
CA GLU A 473 8.03 16.49 -18.97
C GLU A 473 7.91 16.67 -17.45
N ILE A 474 8.90 17.33 -16.83
CA ILE A 474 8.86 17.67 -15.40
C ILE A 474 7.68 18.59 -15.09
N ILE A 475 7.48 19.65 -15.88
CA ILE A 475 6.36 20.59 -15.67
C ILE A 475 5.03 19.87 -15.82
N ASN A 476 4.88 19.05 -16.86
CA ASN A 476 3.64 18.33 -17.13
C ASN A 476 3.28 17.40 -15.96
N ARG A 477 4.24 16.62 -15.46
CA ARG A 477 4.05 15.78 -14.26
C ARG A 477 3.67 16.59 -13.02
N MET A 478 4.26 17.77 -12.83
CA MET A 478 3.91 18.64 -11.72
C MET A 478 2.46 19.14 -11.82
N VAL A 479 2.06 19.62 -13.00
CA VAL A 479 0.70 20.13 -13.25
C VAL A 479 -0.34 19.03 -13.09
N VAL A 480 -0.14 17.89 -13.76
CA VAL A 480 -1.04 16.73 -13.66
C VAL A 480 -1.07 16.19 -12.24
N GLY A 481 0.08 16.12 -11.55
CA GLY A 481 0.16 15.67 -10.17
C GLY A 481 -0.68 16.52 -9.22
N PHE A 482 -0.57 17.85 -9.30
CA PHE A 482 -1.41 18.75 -8.50
C PHE A 482 -2.89 18.68 -8.90
N ALA A 483 -3.19 18.58 -10.20
CA ALA A 483 -4.56 18.46 -10.68
C ALA A 483 -5.24 17.22 -10.11
N LEU A 484 -4.56 16.06 -10.09
CA LEU A 484 -5.08 14.82 -9.49
C LEU A 484 -5.37 14.98 -7.99
N MET A 485 -4.50 15.64 -7.23
CA MET A 485 -4.75 15.90 -5.81
C MET A 485 -5.98 16.79 -5.58
N ILE A 486 -6.15 17.83 -6.41
CA ILE A 486 -7.32 18.71 -6.36
C ILE A 486 -8.60 17.93 -6.70
N VAL A 487 -8.57 17.10 -7.75
CA VAL A 487 -9.70 16.24 -8.13
C VAL A 487 -10.09 15.30 -6.99
N GLY A 488 -9.12 14.68 -6.30
CA GLY A 488 -9.38 13.82 -5.15
C GLY A 488 -10.11 14.55 -4.03
N VAL A 489 -9.63 15.73 -3.64
CA VAL A 489 -10.27 16.56 -2.60
C VAL A 489 -11.67 17.04 -3.05
N ALA A 490 -11.80 17.50 -4.28
CA ALA A 490 -13.06 17.97 -4.84
C ALA A 490 -14.10 16.83 -4.91
N THR A 491 -13.67 15.61 -5.21
CA THR A 491 -14.54 14.42 -5.27
C THR A 491 -15.13 14.11 -3.90
N VAL A 492 -14.31 14.09 -2.84
CA VAL A 492 -14.77 13.79 -1.47
C VAL A 492 -15.67 14.91 -0.92
N ILE A 493 -15.31 16.18 -1.16
CA ILE A 493 -16.16 17.32 -0.76
C ILE A 493 -17.50 17.28 -1.52
N GLY A 494 -17.44 16.98 -2.82
CA GLY A 494 -18.59 16.89 -3.71
C GLY A 494 -19.51 15.72 -3.39
N ASN A 495 -19.03 14.65 -2.73
CA ASN A 495 -19.84 13.47 -2.39
C ASN A 495 -21.06 13.80 -1.50
N LYS A 496 -21.04 14.96 -0.82
CA LYS A 496 -22.19 15.47 -0.05
C LYS A 496 -23.34 16.02 -0.91
N SER A 497 -23.12 16.15 -2.22
CA SER A 497 -24.10 16.56 -3.23
C SER A 497 -24.51 15.37 -4.10
N MET A 498 -25.77 15.37 -4.56
CA MET A 498 -26.32 14.37 -5.49
C MET A 498 -25.44 14.20 -6.75
N SER A 499 -24.84 15.28 -7.27
CA SER A 499 -23.95 15.23 -8.43
C SER A 499 -22.60 14.60 -8.13
N GLY A 500 -22.04 14.84 -6.94
CA GLY A 500 -20.76 14.24 -6.57
C GLY A 500 -20.88 12.76 -6.21
N PHE A 501 -21.99 12.35 -5.59
CA PHE A 501 -22.28 10.93 -5.39
C PHE A 501 -22.39 10.17 -6.72
N LYS A 502 -22.97 10.79 -7.77
CA LYS A 502 -22.98 10.19 -9.12
C LYS A 502 -21.58 9.94 -9.68
N PHE A 503 -20.64 10.83 -9.40
CA PHE A 503 -19.24 10.66 -9.82
C PHE A 503 -18.51 9.61 -8.98
N VAL A 504 -18.64 9.66 -7.64
CA VAL A 504 -18.05 8.66 -6.74
C VAL A 504 -18.62 7.25 -7.00
N GLY A 505 -19.90 7.16 -7.34
CA GLY A 505 -20.52 5.91 -7.76
C GLY A 505 -20.25 5.52 -9.21
N SER A 506 -19.41 6.24 -9.95
CA SER A 506 -19.12 5.94 -11.35
C SER A 506 -17.88 5.06 -11.50
N ALA A 507 -17.82 4.31 -12.61
CA ALA A 507 -16.65 3.52 -13.00
C ALA A 507 -15.46 4.37 -13.46
N TRP A 508 -15.58 5.69 -13.50
CA TRP A 508 -14.58 6.61 -14.07
C TRP A 508 -13.45 6.99 -13.11
N ILE A 509 -13.52 6.62 -11.82
CA ILE A 509 -12.52 7.01 -10.84
C ILE A 509 -11.10 6.55 -11.25
N ILE A 510 -10.94 5.26 -11.57
CA ILE A 510 -9.66 4.67 -11.96
C ILE A 510 -9.24 5.13 -13.38
N PRO A 511 -10.11 5.06 -14.42
CA PRO A 511 -9.78 5.53 -15.76
C PRO A 511 -9.29 6.97 -15.84
N VAL A 512 -9.83 7.89 -15.04
CA VAL A 512 -9.37 9.29 -15.02
C VAL A 512 -7.89 9.38 -14.67
N VAL A 513 -7.42 8.61 -13.67
CA VAL A 513 -6.00 8.57 -13.30
C VAL A 513 -5.16 7.94 -14.40
N VAL A 514 -5.66 6.88 -15.05
CA VAL A 514 -4.99 6.26 -16.21
C VAL A 514 -4.78 7.28 -17.33
N PHE A 515 -5.80 8.04 -17.70
CA PHE A 515 -5.68 9.09 -18.71
C PHE A 515 -4.73 10.20 -18.27
N CYS A 516 -4.75 10.59 -17.00
CA CYS A 516 -3.80 11.56 -16.46
C CYS A 516 -2.36 11.03 -16.50
N TYR A 517 -2.12 9.76 -16.25
CA TYR A 517 -0.77 9.17 -16.33
C TYR A 517 -0.26 9.15 -17.77
N VAL A 518 -1.11 8.77 -18.73
CA VAL A 518 -0.78 8.85 -20.16
C VAL A 518 -0.57 10.30 -20.59
N ALA A 519 -1.44 11.22 -20.20
CA ALA A 519 -1.29 12.65 -20.51
C ALA A 519 -0.08 13.28 -19.82
N GLY A 520 0.34 12.77 -18.67
CA GLY A 520 1.53 13.15 -17.92
C GLY A 520 2.83 12.78 -18.65
N GLU A 521 2.76 11.87 -19.61
CA GLU A 521 3.83 11.52 -20.53
C GLU A 521 3.69 12.34 -21.82
N ASN A 522 4.68 13.18 -22.14
CA ASN A 522 4.60 14.00 -23.36
C ASN A 522 4.53 13.08 -24.60
N SER A 523 3.62 13.41 -25.52
CA SER A 523 3.27 12.72 -26.78
C SER A 523 4.39 12.60 -27.83
N HIS A 524 5.64 12.80 -27.44
CA HIS A 524 6.82 12.75 -28.32
C HIS A 524 7.86 11.71 -27.87
N ALA A 525 7.58 10.91 -26.84
CA ALA A 525 8.28 9.65 -26.66
C ALA A 525 7.87 8.71 -27.82
N PRO A 526 8.81 8.01 -28.48
CA PRO A 526 8.49 7.17 -29.63
C PRO A 526 7.44 6.08 -29.32
N LEU A 527 7.26 5.75 -28.04
CA LEU A 527 6.26 4.80 -27.54
C LEU A 527 4.84 5.39 -27.40
N THR A 528 4.67 6.67 -27.05
CA THR A 528 3.32 7.29 -26.91
C THR A 528 2.64 7.47 -28.27
N MET A 529 3.41 7.72 -29.35
CA MET A 529 2.87 7.72 -30.71
C MET A 529 2.40 6.34 -31.18
N THR A 530 3.07 5.25 -30.76
CA THR A 530 2.65 3.90 -31.11
C THR A 530 1.35 3.52 -30.40
N TRP A 531 1.19 3.88 -29.12
CA TRP A 531 -0.02 3.56 -28.36
C TRP A 531 -1.24 4.39 -28.73
N ILE A 532 -1.08 5.71 -28.98
CA ILE A 532 -2.18 6.52 -29.51
C ILE A 532 -2.59 6.00 -30.89
N GLY A 533 -1.64 5.60 -31.75
CA GLY A 533 -1.95 4.96 -33.04
C GLY A 533 -2.72 3.64 -32.89
N ILE A 534 -2.35 2.80 -31.93
CA ILE A 534 -3.03 1.52 -31.64
C ILE A 534 -4.43 1.74 -31.05
N LEU A 535 -4.60 2.71 -30.15
CA LEU A 535 -5.90 3.02 -29.52
C LEU A 535 -6.85 3.81 -30.43
N THR A 536 -6.32 4.57 -31.39
CA THR A 536 -7.11 5.35 -32.36
C THR A 536 -7.27 4.66 -33.72
N GLY A 537 -6.74 3.44 -33.86
CA GLY A 537 -6.82 2.65 -35.10
C GLY A 537 -6.03 3.24 -36.27
N ASN A 538 -5.13 4.18 -36.03
CA ASN A 538 -4.36 4.83 -37.08
C ASN A 538 -2.98 4.15 -37.19
N SER A 539 -2.95 3.05 -37.95
CA SER A 539 -1.72 2.39 -38.37
C SER A 539 -1.16 3.08 -39.62
N THR A 540 -0.37 4.14 -39.45
CA THR A 540 0.59 4.54 -40.49
C THR A 540 1.97 4.09 -40.05
N VAL A 541 2.30 2.85 -40.43
CA VAL A 541 3.65 2.33 -40.49
C VAL A 541 4.21 2.81 -41.81
N ASP A 542 5.16 3.74 -41.79
CA ASP A 542 6.02 4.01 -42.94
C ASP A 542 7.49 3.98 -42.48
N GLY A 543 8.21 2.97 -42.99
CA GLY A 543 9.64 2.97 -43.36
C GLY A 543 10.68 3.40 -42.35
#